data_AF-A0A1G7MSP7-F1
#
_entry.id   AF-A0A1G7MSP7-F1
#
_cell.length_a   1.000
_cell.length_b   1.000
_cell.length_c   1.000
_cell.angle_alpha   90.00
_cell.angle_beta   90.00
_cell.angle_gamma   90.00
#
_symmetry.space_group_name_H-M   'P 1'
#
loop_
_entity.id
_entity.type
_entity.pdbx_description
1 polymer ?
#
loop_
_entity_poly.entity_id
_entity_poly.type
_entity_poly.pdbx_seq_one_letter_code
_entity_poly.pdbx_strand_id
1 'polypeptide(L)'
;MSSNNFSGEQLNPLQSIEQWEDDVVLRYPEPGVPETAKSKEEYRNYDNPGRDTVREFYRLNHKYQTYDFVQEKKKEFLAFSRKEMPVWGAMEFLNTLVDDSDPDIELDQLQHLLQTAEAIRADGHPDWFVLTGFIHDMGKVLCLFGEPQWAVVGDTFPVGCQHSDKIVYPEFFADNPDAKDERYNTKYGVYSPNCGLNQVDMSWGHDEYLYQMVKDYMPEPALYMIRYHSFYAQHREDAYAHLMSEHDYEMFEWVKKFNPYDLYSKSPKPPVISELKPYYEDLIAKYLPATIRL
;
A
#
# COMPACT_ATOMS: atom_id res chain seq x y z
N MET A 1 -21.14 10.48 -4.23
CA MET A 1 -21.35 11.84 -4.80
C MET A 1 -20.82 11.83 -6.22
N SER A 2 -20.39 12.94 -6.82
CA SER A 2 -20.09 13.04 -8.27
C SER A 2 -19.27 11.86 -8.81
N SER A 3 -19.80 11.23 -9.86
CA SER A 3 -19.00 10.50 -10.85
C SER A 3 -17.99 11.48 -11.42
N ASN A 4 -16.87 11.66 -10.72
CA ASN A 4 -15.74 12.39 -11.25
C ASN A 4 -15.30 11.60 -12.47
N ASN A 5 -15.65 12.11 -13.65
CA ASN A 5 -15.14 11.59 -14.91
C ASN A 5 -13.66 11.98 -14.97
N PHE A 6 -12.83 11.21 -14.28
CA PHE A 6 -11.39 11.28 -14.39
C PHE A 6 -11.01 10.96 -15.84
N SER A 7 -10.09 11.72 -16.42
CA SER A 7 -9.48 11.34 -17.70
C SER A 7 -8.71 10.01 -17.54
N GLY A 8 -8.39 9.34 -18.66
CA GLY A 8 -7.54 8.14 -18.61
C GLY A 8 -6.21 8.37 -17.87
N GLU A 9 -5.60 9.53 -18.10
CA GLU A 9 -4.38 9.97 -17.40
C GLU A 9 -4.60 10.21 -15.89
N GLN A 10 -5.80 10.60 -15.47
CA GLN A 10 -6.13 10.77 -14.05
C GLN A 10 -6.50 9.45 -13.36
N LEU A 11 -6.97 8.46 -14.13
CA LEU A 11 -7.19 7.10 -13.64
C LEU A 11 -5.85 6.36 -13.50
N ASN A 12 -4.97 6.50 -14.49
CA ASN A 12 -3.67 5.83 -14.57
C ASN A 12 -2.54 6.86 -14.80
N PRO A 13 -2.20 7.68 -13.79
CA PRO A 13 -1.12 8.66 -13.91
C PRO A 13 0.26 8.01 -13.97
N LEU A 14 0.42 6.78 -13.46
CA LEU A 14 1.64 6.00 -13.57
C LEU A 14 1.61 5.15 -14.84
N GLN A 15 2.74 5.05 -15.54
CA GLN A 15 2.87 4.12 -16.68
C GLN A 15 2.88 2.67 -16.20
N SER A 16 3.46 2.41 -15.03
CA SER A 16 3.36 1.12 -14.34
C SER A 16 3.31 1.34 -12.83
N ILE A 17 2.73 0.40 -12.08
CA ILE A 17 2.70 0.46 -10.61
C ILE A 17 4.12 0.42 -10.04
N GLU A 18 5.06 -0.22 -10.74
CA GLU A 18 6.48 -0.27 -10.37
C GLU A 18 7.13 1.12 -10.30
N GLN A 19 6.63 2.11 -11.07
CA GLN A 19 7.14 3.48 -10.97
C GLN A 19 6.99 4.06 -9.56
N TRP A 20 5.90 3.71 -8.86
CA TRP A 20 5.74 4.11 -7.47
C TRP A 20 6.71 3.34 -6.56
N GLU A 21 6.81 2.02 -6.72
CA GLU A 21 7.70 1.17 -5.91
C GLU A 21 9.17 1.61 -6.01
N ASP A 22 9.64 1.90 -7.22
CA ASP A 22 11.00 2.36 -7.48
C ASP A 22 11.25 3.75 -6.86
N ASP A 23 10.26 4.65 -6.89
CA ASP A 23 10.35 5.94 -6.22
C ASP A 23 10.40 5.79 -4.68
N VAL A 24 9.67 4.83 -4.11
CA VAL A 24 9.73 4.52 -2.67
C VAL A 24 11.12 4.00 -2.28
N VAL A 25 11.72 3.09 -3.07
CA VAL A 25 13.08 2.59 -2.84
C VAL A 25 14.11 3.72 -2.91
N LEU A 26 13.97 4.64 -3.87
CA LEU A 26 14.85 5.81 -3.99
C LEU A 26 14.70 6.78 -2.81
N ARG A 27 13.47 6.99 -2.33
CA ARG A 27 13.15 7.87 -1.20
C ARG A 27 13.62 7.29 0.13
N TYR A 28 13.50 5.98 0.29
CA TYR A 28 13.83 5.24 1.50
C TYR A 28 14.86 4.14 1.18
N PRO A 29 16.15 4.48 1.05
CA PRO A 29 17.19 3.49 0.78
C PRO A 29 17.37 2.50 1.94
N GLU A 30 17.95 1.35 1.63
CA GLU A 30 18.20 0.28 2.60
C GLU A 30 19.07 0.77 3.78
N PRO A 31 18.68 0.49 5.04
CA PRO A 31 19.47 0.86 6.21
C PRO A 31 20.90 0.31 6.14
N GLY A 32 21.90 1.20 6.23
CA GLY A 32 23.32 0.83 6.20
C GLY A 32 23.98 0.95 4.82
N VAL A 33 23.20 1.20 3.76
CA VAL A 33 23.74 1.68 2.48
C VAL A 33 23.98 3.19 2.60
N PRO A 34 25.20 3.71 2.33
CA PRO A 34 25.47 5.14 2.47
C PRO A 34 24.52 5.96 1.59
N GLU A 35 23.76 6.87 2.21
CA GLU A 35 23.09 7.95 1.47
C GLU A 35 24.16 8.71 0.69
N THR A 36 24.24 8.53 -0.62
CA THR A 36 25.14 9.36 -1.41
C THR A 36 24.61 10.78 -1.39
N ALA A 37 25.46 11.80 -1.21
CA ALA A 37 25.02 13.20 -1.26
C ALA A 37 24.27 13.56 -2.57
N LYS A 38 24.50 12.75 -3.63
CA LYS A 38 23.75 12.78 -4.88
C LYS A 38 22.27 12.40 -4.72
N SER A 39 21.87 11.48 -3.84
CA SER A 39 20.46 11.07 -3.70
C SER A 39 19.56 12.21 -3.19
N LYS A 40 20.04 13.05 -2.27
CA LYS A 40 19.29 14.22 -1.75
C LYS A 40 19.21 15.40 -2.74
N GLU A 41 20.27 15.67 -3.49
CA GLU A 41 20.28 16.72 -4.53
C GLU A 41 19.57 16.26 -5.80
N GLU A 42 19.74 15.01 -6.21
CA GLU A 42 18.97 14.40 -7.29
C GLU A 42 17.51 14.26 -6.91
N TYR A 43 17.10 14.05 -5.66
CA TYR A 43 15.69 14.12 -5.20
C TYR A 43 15.00 15.46 -5.50
N ARG A 44 15.79 16.55 -5.67
CA ARG A 44 15.30 17.88 -6.06
C ARG A 44 15.50 18.21 -7.54
N ASN A 45 15.94 17.25 -8.34
CA ASN A 45 16.06 17.41 -9.79
C ASN A 45 14.71 17.09 -10.48
N TYR A 46 14.06 18.12 -11.00
CA TYR A 46 12.71 18.08 -11.58
C TYR A 46 12.70 17.76 -13.09
N ASP A 47 13.85 17.44 -13.69
CA ASP A 47 13.99 17.19 -15.14
C ASP A 47 13.80 15.71 -15.56
N ASN A 48 13.21 14.85 -14.72
CA ASN A 48 12.99 13.42 -15.03
C ASN A 48 11.50 13.11 -15.26
N PRO A 49 11.08 12.69 -16.48
CA PRO A 49 9.68 12.38 -16.81
C PRO A 49 9.02 11.32 -15.91
N GLY A 50 9.78 10.33 -15.42
CA GLY A 50 9.25 9.31 -14.50
C GLY A 50 8.89 9.88 -13.12
N ARG A 51 9.39 11.07 -12.78
CA ARG A 51 8.95 11.80 -11.59
C ARG A 51 7.74 12.67 -11.83
N ASP A 52 7.48 13.09 -13.07
CA ASP A 52 6.26 13.85 -13.38
C ASP A 52 5.01 12.98 -13.19
N THR A 53 5.08 11.68 -13.54
CA THR A 53 3.99 10.72 -13.32
C THR A 53 3.75 10.43 -11.85
N VAL A 54 4.80 10.12 -11.07
CA VAL A 54 4.70 9.88 -9.62
C VAL A 54 4.25 11.14 -8.87
N ARG A 55 4.75 12.31 -9.26
CA ARG A 55 4.34 13.59 -8.68
C ARG A 55 2.88 13.91 -8.99
N GLU A 56 2.42 13.68 -10.23
CA GLU A 56 1.02 13.85 -10.60
C GLU A 56 0.11 12.85 -9.88
N PHE A 57 0.56 11.60 -9.76
CA PHE A 57 -0.09 10.56 -8.95
C PHE A 57 -0.34 11.06 -7.52
N TYR A 58 0.70 11.56 -6.83
CA TYR A 58 0.53 12.08 -5.47
C TYR A 58 -0.28 13.36 -5.42
N ARG A 59 -0.23 14.21 -6.46
CA ARG A 59 -1.08 15.40 -6.55
C ARG A 59 -2.55 15.02 -6.60
N LEU A 60 -2.91 13.96 -7.34
CA LEU A 60 -4.28 13.44 -7.40
C LEU A 60 -4.67 12.74 -6.09
N ASN A 61 -3.78 11.89 -5.56
CA ASN A 61 -3.98 11.19 -4.29
C ASN A 61 -4.29 12.19 -3.16
N HIS A 62 -3.38 13.13 -2.88
CA HIS A 62 -3.53 14.07 -1.78
C HIS A 62 -4.71 15.03 -1.97
N LYS A 63 -5.11 15.32 -3.22
CA LYS A 63 -6.26 16.17 -3.50
C LYS A 63 -7.60 15.47 -3.23
N TYR A 64 -7.72 14.19 -3.56
CA TYR A 64 -9.00 13.48 -3.59
C TYR A 64 -9.22 12.48 -2.47
N GLN A 65 -8.17 12.05 -1.76
CA GLN A 65 -8.27 11.27 -0.53
C GLN A 65 -8.79 12.17 0.62
N THR A 66 -10.10 12.35 0.67
CA THR A 66 -10.81 13.05 1.75
C THR A 66 -11.45 12.05 2.70
N TYR A 67 -11.82 12.48 3.91
CA TYR A 67 -12.55 11.68 4.86
C TYR A 67 -13.84 11.11 4.24
N ASP A 68 -14.63 11.93 3.57
CA ASP A 68 -15.88 11.51 2.92
C ASP A 68 -15.62 10.50 1.78
N PHE A 69 -14.55 10.69 0.99
CA PHE A 69 -14.15 9.74 -0.05
C PHE A 69 -13.81 8.37 0.53
N VAL A 70 -13.00 8.33 1.59
CA VAL A 70 -12.62 7.09 2.27
C VAL A 70 -13.86 6.36 2.82
N GLN A 71 -14.79 7.07 3.46
CA GLN A 71 -16.02 6.47 3.96
C GLN A 71 -16.89 5.90 2.82
N GLU A 72 -16.99 6.61 1.68
CA GLU A 72 -17.71 6.13 0.50
C GLU A 72 -17.06 4.85 -0.07
N LYS A 73 -15.72 4.81 -0.15
CA LYS A 73 -14.99 3.63 -0.64
C LYS A 73 -15.07 2.43 0.29
N LYS A 74 -14.98 2.63 1.61
CA LYS A 74 -15.24 1.57 2.59
C LYS A 74 -16.63 0.98 2.42
N LYS A 75 -17.66 1.83 2.27
CA LYS A 75 -19.03 1.37 2.06
C LYS A 75 -19.19 0.60 0.75
N GLU A 76 -18.50 1.01 -0.30
CA GLU A 76 -18.55 0.40 -1.63
C GLU A 76 -17.85 -0.97 -1.67
N PHE A 77 -16.59 -1.04 -1.24
CA PHE A 77 -15.73 -2.20 -1.49
C PHE A 77 -15.72 -3.23 -0.36
N LEU A 78 -16.02 -2.84 0.89
CA LEU A 78 -16.08 -3.80 2.00
C LEU A 78 -17.35 -4.67 1.99
N ALA A 79 -18.22 -4.49 1.00
CA ALA A 79 -19.29 -5.43 0.69
C ALA A 79 -18.79 -6.71 0.00
N PHE A 80 -17.57 -6.70 -0.54
CA PHE A 80 -16.92 -7.83 -1.22
C PHE A 80 -17.87 -8.53 -2.21
N SER A 81 -18.38 -7.75 -3.16
CA SER A 81 -19.45 -8.16 -4.09
C SER A 81 -19.07 -8.09 -5.56
N ARG A 82 -17.79 -7.90 -5.88
CA ARG A 82 -17.29 -7.80 -7.26
C ARG A 82 -17.00 -9.17 -7.83
N LYS A 83 -16.33 -10.04 -7.06
CA LYS A 83 -15.93 -11.37 -7.54
C LYS A 83 -15.76 -12.36 -6.39
N GLU A 84 -15.82 -13.66 -6.69
CA GLU A 84 -15.42 -14.72 -5.76
C GLU A 84 -14.49 -15.68 -6.50
N MET A 85 -13.36 -16.02 -5.89
CA MET A 85 -12.37 -16.93 -6.49
C MET A 85 -11.45 -17.55 -5.42
N PRO A 86 -10.73 -18.64 -5.75
CA PRO A 86 -9.65 -19.14 -4.89
C PRO A 86 -8.59 -18.06 -4.64
N VAL A 87 -7.97 -18.05 -3.45
CA VAL A 87 -6.95 -17.04 -3.11
C VAL A 87 -5.80 -17.02 -4.11
N TRP A 88 -5.28 -18.18 -4.49
CA TRP A 88 -4.27 -18.26 -5.55
C TRP A 88 -4.77 -17.65 -6.87
N GLY A 89 -6.04 -17.87 -7.20
CA GLY A 89 -6.70 -17.26 -8.35
C GLY A 89 -6.80 -15.74 -8.25
N ALA A 90 -6.87 -15.17 -7.03
CA ALA A 90 -6.81 -13.73 -6.83
C ALA A 90 -5.41 -13.16 -7.06
N MET A 91 -4.37 -13.94 -6.75
CA MET A 91 -3.00 -13.57 -7.12
C MET A 91 -2.80 -13.62 -8.64
N GLU A 92 -3.31 -14.67 -9.30
CA GLU A 92 -3.33 -14.76 -10.78
C GLU A 92 -4.19 -13.63 -11.41
N PHE A 93 -5.27 -13.21 -10.74
CA PHE A 93 -6.09 -12.09 -11.19
C PHE A 93 -5.37 -10.76 -11.03
N LEU A 94 -4.76 -10.48 -9.87
CA LEU A 94 -3.88 -9.32 -9.68
C LEU A 94 -2.79 -9.27 -10.76
N ASN A 95 -2.28 -10.42 -11.15
CA ASN A 95 -1.26 -10.53 -12.17
C ASN A 95 -1.70 -10.03 -13.57
N THR A 96 -2.99 -9.85 -13.80
CA THR A 96 -3.48 -9.23 -15.04
C THR A 96 -3.43 -7.71 -15.01
N LEU A 97 -2.91 -7.11 -13.94
CA LEU A 97 -2.73 -5.65 -13.76
C LEU A 97 -1.50 -5.11 -14.52
N VAL A 98 -1.06 -5.81 -15.57
CA VAL A 98 -0.01 -5.34 -16.47
C VAL A 98 -0.60 -4.24 -17.36
N ASP A 99 0.15 -3.16 -17.51
CA ASP A 99 -0.21 -1.97 -18.29
C ASP A 99 -0.68 -2.34 -19.72
N ASP A 100 -1.89 -1.89 -20.08
CA ASP A 100 -2.44 -2.01 -21.45
C ASP A 100 -1.64 -1.19 -22.49
N SER A 101 -0.67 -0.38 -22.05
CA SER A 101 0.09 0.55 -22.89
C SER A 101 1.51 0.11 -23.26
N ASP A 102 2.09 -0.90 -22.60
CA ASP A 102 3.49 -1.32 -22.83
C ASP A 102 3.64 -2.86 -22.98
N PRO A 103 3.90 -3.38 -24.19
CA PRO A 103 4.07 -4.83 -24.43
C PRO A 103 5.41 -5.40 -23.93
N ASP A 104 6.31 -4.59 -23.36
CA ASP A 104 7.70 -4.97 -23.07
C ASP A 104 8.09 -4.95 -21.57
N ILE A 105 7.15 -4.80 -20.62
CA ILE A 105 7.47 -4.80 -19.17
C ILE A 105 7.46 -6.23 -18.60
N GLU A 106 8.66 -6.77 -18.38
CA GLU A 106 8.94 -8.16 -17.96
C GLU A 106 9.05 -8.38 -16.44
N LEU A 107 8.22 -7.77 -15.58
CA LEU A 107 8.05 -8.25 -14.21
C LEU A 107 6.58 -8.31 -13.76
N ASP A 108 6.29 -9.42 -13.09
CA ASP A 108 4.97 -9.95 -12.80
C ASP A 108 4.61 -9.56 -11.35
N GLN A 109 3.43 -8.99 -11.06
CA GLN A 109 3.04 -8.71 -9.67
C GLN A 109 3.16 -9.96 -8.80
N LEU A 110 2.87 -11.15 -9.36
CA LEU A 110 3.07 -12.42 -8.70
C LEU A 110 4.55 -12.72 -8.38
N GLN A 111 5.50 -12.29 -9.21
CA GLN A 111 6.93 -12.44 -8.92
C GLN A 111 7.37 -11.56 -7.75
N HIS A 112 6.94 -10.31 -7.67
CA HIS A 112 7.20 -9.42 -6.51
C HIS A 112 6.75 -10.07 -5.20
N LEU A 113 5.52 -10.56 -5.19
CA LEU A 113 4.92 -11.23 -4.03
C LEU A 113 5.69 -12.50 -3.63
N LEU A 114 6.09 -13.31 -4.61
CA LEU A 114 6.91 -14.51 -4.36
C LEU A 114 8.33 -14.16 -3.90
N GLN A 115 8.95 -13.09 -4.42
CA GLN A 115 10.27 -12.65 -3.97
C GLN A 115 10.24 -12.19 -2.51
N THR A 116 9.24 -11.38 -2.16
CA THR A 116 9.01 -10.94 -0.79
C THR A 116 8.82 -12.14 0.15
N ALA A 117 7.94 -13.07 -0.22
CA ALA A 117 7.65 -14.25 0.59
C ALA A 117 8.85 -15.21 0.72
N GLU A 118 9.59 -15.44 -0.37
CA GLU A 118 10.77 -16.32 -0.35
C GLU A 118 11.93 -15.72 0.45
N ALA A 119 12.10 -14.40 0.43
CA ALA A 119 13.09 -13.72 1.29
C ALA A 119 12.73 -13.90 2.77
N ILE A 120 11.46 -13.71 3.14
CA ILE A 120 10.96 -13.96 4.51
C ILE A 120 11.16 -15.43 4.90
N ARG A 121 10.89 -16.36 3.97
CA ARG A 121 11.04 -17.80 4.20
C ARG A 121 12.50 -18.20 4.38
N ALA A 122 13.41 -17.64 3.59
CA ALA A 122 14.85 -17.91 3.66
C ALA A 122 15.46 -17.49 5.01
N ASP A 123 14.94 -16.41 5.60
CA ASP A 123 15.36 -15.93 6.93
C ASP A 123 14.75 -16.73 8.10
N GLY A 124 13.93 -17.74 7.81
CA GLY A 124 13.38 -18.66 8.81
C GLY A 124 12.27 -18.06 9.67
N HIS A 125 11.56 -17.05 9.16
CA HIS A 125 10.39 -16.49 9.86
C HIS A 125 9.22 -17.48 9.87
N PRO A 126 8.26 -17.28 10.80
CA PRO A 126 7.04 -18.09 10.84
C PRO A 126 6.27 -18.08 9.52
N ASP A 127 5.54 -19.15 9.26
CA ASP A 127 4.79 -19.35 8.03
C ASP A 127 3.66 -18.33 7.79
N TRP A 128 3.00 -17.83 8.84
CA TRP A 128 2.08 -16.69 8.72
C TRP A 128 2.76 -15.41 8.22
N PHE A 129 4.05 -15.21 8.52
CA PHE A 129 4.82 -14.06 8.04
C PHE A 129 5.17 -14.25 6.56
N VAL A 130 5.57 -15.48 6.18
CA VAL A 130 5.78 -15.85 4.77
C VAL A 130 4.49 -15.61 3.96
N LEU A 131 3.34 -16.06 4.47
CA LEU A 131 2.05 -15.83 3.82
C LEU A 131 1.73 -14.34 3.72
N THR A 132 2.04 -13.55 4.75
CA THR A 132 1.84 -12.10 4.72
C THR A 132 2.62 -11.47 3.57
N GLY A 133 3.89 -11.82 3.39
CA GLY A 133 4.67 -11.36 2.24
C GLY A 133 4.07 -11.77 0.90
N PHE A 134 3.50 -12.97 0.81
CA PHE A 134 2.88 -13.45 -0.42
C PHE A 134 1.57 -12.72 -0.78
N ILE A 135 0.83 -12.19 0.20
CA ILE A 135 -0.49 -11.60 -0.05
C ILE A 135 -0.58 -10.10 0.14
N HIS A 136 0.44 -9.43 0.71
CA HIS A 136 0.34 -8.03 1.18
C HIS A 136 -0.21 -7.05 0.13
N ASP A 137 0.14 -7.26 -1.14
CA ASP A 137 -0.30 -6.43 -2.26
C ASP A 137 -1.56 -6.93 -2.98
N MET A 138 -2.18 -8.03 -2.53
CA MET A 138 -3.39 -8.59 -3.17
C MET A 138 -4.52 -7.56 -3.26
N GLY A 139 -4.56 -6.56 -2.37
CA GLY A 139 -5.55 -5.49 -2.43
C GLY A 139 -5.45 -4.59 -3.69
N LYS A 140 -4.33 -4.64 -4.43
CA LYS A 140 -4.16 -3.93 -5.70
C LYS A 140 -5.14 -4.38 -6.80
N VAL A 141 -5.86 -5.49 -6.61
CA VAL A 141 -6.99 -5.91 -7.47
C VAL A 141 -8.08 -4.83 -7.63
N LEU A 142 -8.15 -3.85 -6.72
CA LEU A 142 -9.03 -2.69 -6.87
C LEU A 142 -8.81 -1.95 -8.20
N CYS A 143 -7.58 -1.86 -8.70
CA CYS A 143 -7.30 -1.27 -10.01
C CYS A 143 -8.03 -2.02 -11.15
N LEU A 144 -8.14 -3.34 -11.05
CA LEU A 144 -8.86 -4.19 -12.02
C LEU A 144 -10.39 -4.02 -11.93
N PHE A 145 -10.89 -3.38 -10.88
CA PHE A 145 -12.29 -2.98 -10.75
C PHE A 145 -12.54 -1.53 -11.19
N GLY A 146 -11.56 -0.90 -11.83
CA GLY A 146 -11.67 0.45 -12.38
C GLY A 146 -11.41 1.57 -11.38
N GLU A 147 -10.90 1.25 -10.19
CA GLU A 147 -10.42 2.28 -9.27
C GLU A 147 -9.18 2.97 -9.84
N PRO A 148 -9.07 4.30 -9.71
CA PRO A 148 -7.86 5.00 -10.12
C PRO A 148 -6.68 4.54 -9.27
N GLN A 149 -5.48 4.48 -9.85
CA GLN A 149 -4.27 4.03 -9.15
C GLN A 149 -4.04 4.80 -7.84
N TRP A 150 -4.28 6.12 -7.83
CA TRP A 150 -4.11 6.97 -6.64
C TRP A 150 -5.08 6.65 -5.50
N ALA A 151 -6.14 5.88 -5.75
CA ALA A 151 -7.06 5.36 -4.74
C ALA A 151 -6.79 3.90 -4.35
N VAL A 152 -5.69 3.31 -4.84
CA VAL A 152 -5.35 1.91 -4.63
C VAL A 152 -3.94 1.73 -4.07
N VAL A 153 -2.94 2.26 -4.76
CA VAL A 153 -1.52 2.19 -4.36
C VAL A 153 -1.08 3.50 -3.71
N GLY A 154 0.18 3.59 -3.29
CA GLY A 154 0.75 4.82 -2.72
C GLY A 154 0.95 4.77 -1.21
N ASP A 155 1.84 5.62 -0.70
CA ASP A 155 1.99 5.85 0.74
C ASP A 155 0.64 6.27 1.35
N THR A 156 0.26 5.65 2.46
CA THR A 156 -1.00 5.95 3.16
C THR A 156 -0.83 6.97 4.28
N PHE A 157 -1.92 7.66 4.62
CA PHE A 157 -1.95 8.63 5.70
C PHE A 157 -3.33 8.70 6.38
N PRO A 158 -3.43 9.10 7.65
CA PRO A 158 -4.70 9.38 8.31
C PRO A 158 -5.50 10.48 7.61
N VAL A 159 -6.76 10.20 7.27
CA VAL A 159 -7.75 11.22 6.87
C VAL A 159 -8.56 11.66 8.08
N GLY A 160 -9.26 12.80 8.00
CA GLY A 160 -10.10 13.28 9.10
C GLY A 160 -9.33 13.95 10.26
N CYS A 161 -8.03 14.17 10.11
CA CYS A 161 -7.20 15.01 10.98
C CYS A 161 -6.16 15.77 10.14
N GLN A 162 -5.41 16.67 10.76
CA GLN A 162 -4.39 17.46 10.08
C GLN A 162 -3.32 16.56 9.42
N HIS A 163 -3.06 16.82 8.15
CA HIS A 163 -1.99 16.16 7.38
C HIS A 163 -0.60 16.57 7.91
N SER A 164 0.28 15.59 8.10
CA SER A 164 1.66 15.79 8.53
C SER A 164 2.53 16.32 7.39
N ASP A 165 3.51 17.17 7.70
CA ASP A 165 4.55 17.62 6.77
C ASP A 165 5.58 16.51 6.45
N LYS A 166 5.46 15.35 7.10
CA LYS A 166 6.23 14.12 6.84
C LYS A 166 5.62 13.22 5.76
N ILE A 167 4.38 13.48 5.35
CA ILE A 167 3.82 12.79 4.17
C ILE A 167 4.60 13.27 2.95
N VAL A 168 4.87 12.38 2.00
CA VAL A 168 5.46 12.75 0.71
C VAL A 168 4.66 13.88 0.05
N TYR A 169 5.31 14.83 -0.63
CA TYR A 169 4.67 15.98 -1.29
C TYR A 169 3.54 16.64 -0.50
N PRO A 170 3.78 17.06 0.76
CA PRO A 170 2.73 17.56 1.63
C PRO A 170 2.12 18.87 1.12
N GLU A 171 2.80 19.59 0.22
CA GLU A 171 2.28 20.79 -0.43
C GLU A 171 1.00 20.56 -1.25
N PHE A 172 0.74 19.33 -1.72
CA PHE A 172 -0.48 19.03 -2.51
C PHE A 172 -1.76 19.02 -1.67
N PHE A 173 -1.65 18.88 -0.34
CA PHE A 173 -2.81 19.00 0.54
C PHE A 173 -3.42 20.41 0.54
N ALA A 174 -2.73 21.43 -0.01
CA ALA A 174 -3.32 22.76 -0.21
C ALA A 174 -4.59 22.76 -1.10
N ASP A 175 -4.69 21.77 -1.99
CA ASP A 175 -5.84 21.54 -2.87
C ASP A 175 -6.87 20.55 -2.31
N ASN A 176 -6.56 19.88 -1.19
CA ASN A 176 -7.51 19.00 -0.50
C ASN A 176 -8.54 19.85 0.26
N PRO A 177 -9.85 19.64 0.08
CA PRO A 177 -10.87 20.40 0.80
C PRO A 177 -10.80 20.19 2.34
N ASP A 178 -10.39 19.01 2.82
CA ASP A 178 -10.32 18.69 4.25
C ASP A 178 -9.25 19.52 4.97
N ALA A 179 -8.21 19.98 4.26
CA ALA A 179 -7.18 20.85 4.83
C ALA A 179 -7.75 22.22 5.27
N LYS A 180 -8.94 22.59 4.80
CA LYS A 180 -9.63 23.84 5.14
C LYS A 180 -10.90 23.61 5.97
N ASP A 181 -11.30 22.36 6.19
CA ASP A 181 -12.48 22.01 6.95
C ASP A 181 -12.16 21.99 8.45
N GLU A 182 -12.88 22.79 9.25
CA GLU A 182 -12.67 22.91 10.70
C GLU A 182 -12.85 21.59 11.47
N ARG A 183 -13.55 20.61 10.88
CA ARG A 183 -13.72 19.26 11.44
C ARG A 183 -12.42 18.44 11.36
N TYR A 184 -11.59 18.68 10.35
CA TYR A 184 -10.46 17.82 9.99
C TYR A 184 -9.11 18.53 10.08
N ASN A 185 -9.06 19.85 9.91
CA ASN A 185 -7.82 20.62 9.82
C ASN A 185 -7.10 20.86 11.16
N THR A 186 -7.57 20.26 12.24
CA THR A 186 -6.91 20.31 13.56
C THR A 186 -6.09 19.06 13.80
N LYS A 187 -5.13 19.13 14.75
CA LYS A 187 -4.23 18.01 15.10
C LYS A 187 -4.96 16.68 15.27
N TYR A 188 -6.13 16.69 15.91
CA TYR A 188 -6.90 15.47 16.16
C TYR A 188 -8.09 15.31 15.21
N GLY A 189 -8.60 16.41 14.63
CA GLY A 189 -9.80 16.39 13.80
C GLY A 189 -10.95 15.63 14.48
N VAL A 190 -11.38 14.52 13.88
CA VAL A 190 -12.45 13.66 14.42
C VAL A 190 -11.98 12.66 15.50
N TYR A 191 -10.67 12.52 15.72
CA TYR A 191 -10.10 11.52 16.62
C TYR A 191 -9.89 12.06 18.04
N SER A 192 -9.67 11.14 18.97
CA SER A 192 -9.23 11.46 20.33
C SER A 192 -7.72 11.21 20.47
N PRO A 193 -7.02 11.89 21.41
CA PRO A 193 -5.60 11.64 21.66
C PRO A 193 -5.34 10.16 21.97
N ASN A 194 -4.35 9.57 21.30
CA ASN A 194 -3.89 8.19 21.49
C ASN A 194 -5.04 7.15 21.41
N CYS A 195 -6.02 7.39 20.54
CA CYS A 195 -7.16 6.48 20.36
C CYS A 195 -6.75 5.10 19.82
N GLY A 196 -5.58 5.01 19.21
CA GLY A 196 -5.09 3.82 18.53
C GLY A 196 -5.46 3.84 17.05
N LEU A 197 -4.57 3.31 16.22
CA LEU A 197 -4.73 3.37 14.76
C LEU A 197 -5.90 2.51 14.25
N ASN A 198 -6.34 1.53 15.05
CA ASN A 198 -7.55 0.78 14.77
C ASN A 198 -8.83 1.66 14.71
N GLN A 199 -8.82 2.84 15.34
CA GLN A 199 -9.89 3.84 15.30
C GLN A 199 -9.65 4.96 14.29
N VAL A 200 -8.54 4.92 13.56
CA VAL A 200 -8.16 5.93 12.57
C VAL A 200 -8.54 5.46 11.17
N ASP A 201 -9.22 6.32 10.42
CA ASP A 201 -9.42 6.10 9.00
C ASP A 201 -8.17 6.53 8.24
N MET A 202 -7.52 5.56 7.59
CA MET A 202 -6.42 5.78 6.65
C MET A 202 -6.98 6.12 5.27
N SER A 203 -6.21 6.86 4.46
CA SER A 203 -6.44 7.01 3.02
C SER A 203 -6.74 5.66 2.39
N TRP A 204 -7.76 5.60 1.53
CA TRP A 204 -8.25 4.34 0.97
C TRP A 204 -7.24 3.74 0.01
N GLY A 205 -7.04 2.42 0.09
CA GLY A 205 -6.11 1.69 -0.77
C GLY A 205 -6.05 0.20 -0.45
N HIS A 206 -5.07 -0.46 -1.05
CA HIS A 206 -4.84 -1.91 -0.96
C HIS A 206 -4.64 -2.41 0.48
N ASP A 207 -3.94 -1.66 1.35
CA ASP A 207 -3.72 -2.01 2.77
C ASP A 207 -5.03 -2.29 3.52
N GLU A 208 -5.93 -1.30 3.59
CA GLU A 208 -7.18 -1.39 4.35
C GLU A 208 -8.13 -2.41 3.71
N TYR A 209 -8.20 -2.45 2.38
CA TYR A 209 -9.06 -3.39 1.68
C TYR A 209 -8.64 -4.85 1.93
N LEU A 210 -7.34 -5.15 1.83
CA LEU A 210 -6.83 -6.47 2.14
C LEU A 210 -6.99 -6.81 3.63
N TYR A 211 -6.64 -5.89 4.53
CA TYR A 211 -6.83 -6.09 5.97
C TYR A 211 -8.26 -6.51 6.30
N GLN A 212 -9.26 -5.80 5.78
CA GLN A 212 -10.66 -6.10 6.05
C GLN A 212 -11.09 -7.47 5.51
N MET A 213 -10.44 -7.94 4.44
CA MET A 213 -10.69 -9.26 3.84
C MET A 213 -10.12 -10.41 4.66
N VAL A 214 -8.95 -10.21 5.30
CA VAL A 214 -8.20 -11.29 5.98
C VAL A 214 -8.19 -11.21 7.52
N LYS A 215 -8.78 -10.16 8.12
CA LYS A 215 -8.76 -9.90 9.58
C LYS A 215 -9.27 -11.03 10.47
N ASP A 216 -10.17 -11.87 9.97
CA ASP A 216 -10.75 -12.97 10.75
C ASP A 216 -9.93 -14.28 10.62
N TYR A 217 -8.83 -14.26 9.86
CA TYR A 217 -8.05 -15.45 9.49
C TYR A 217 -6.57 -15.36 9.91
N MET A 218 -5.97 -14.18 9.77
CA MET A 218 -4.54 -13.97 10.00
C MET A 218 -4.24 -13.51 11.44
N PRO A 219 -3.08 -13.86 12.02
CA PRO A 219 -2.70 -13.39 13.34
C PRO A 219 -2.46 -11.87 13.36
N GLU A 220 -2.66 -11.23 14.51
CA GLU A 220 -2.61 -9.76 14.63
C GLU A 220 -1.32 -9.10 14.09
N PRO A 221 -0.10 -9.62 14.31
CA PRO A 221 1.10 -9.07 13.68
C PRO A 221 1.04 -9.05 12.14
N ALA A 222 0.49 -10.10 11.51
CA ALA A 222 0.24 -10.13 10.07
C ALA A 222 -0.73 -9.02 9.65
N LEU A 223 -1.80 -8.82 10.42
CA LEU A 223 -2.79 -7.80 10.14
C LEU A 223 -2.23 -6.39 10.24
N TYR A 224 -1.35 -6.10 11.21
CA TYR A 224 -0.67 -4.81 11.28
C TYR A 224 0.29 -4.57 10.13
N MET A 225 1.08 -5.59 9.74
CA MET A 225 1.94 -5.50 8.57
C MET A 225 1.12 -5.20 7.32
N ILE A 226 0.05 -5.96 7.06
CA ILE A 226 -0.85 -5.72 5.92
C ILE A 226 -1.46 -4.32 5.95
N ARG A 227 -2.03 -3.91 7.08
CA ARG A 227 -2.84 -2.69 7.17
C ARG A 227 -2.02 -1.39 7.14
N TYR A 228 -0.73 -1.45 7.45
CA TYR A 228 0.11 -0.27 7.65
C TYR A 228 1.47 -0.32 6.96
N HIS A 229 1.74 -1.29 6.08
CA HIS A 229 3.01 -1.35 5.35
C HIS A 229 3.22 -0.18 4.38
N SER A 230 2.14 0.47 3.94
CA SER A 230 2.21 1.70 3.16
C SER A 230 2.26 2.97 4.03
N PHE A 231 2.19 2.88 5.36
CA PHE A 231 2.12 4.05 6.25
C PHE A 231 3.52 4.64 6.56
N TYR A 232 4.26 5.00 5.51
CA TYR A 232 5.65 5.46 5.59
C TYR A 232 5.86 6.67 6.49
N ALA A 233 4.91 7.61 6.50
CA ALA A 233 4.95 8.78 7.38
C ALA A 233 5.03 8.37 8.87
N GLN A 234 4.51 7.20 9.24
CA GLN A 234 4.75 6.63 10.55
C GLN A 234 6.05 5.80 10.53
N HIS A 235 6.08 4.65 9.86
CA HIS A 235 7.11 3.63 10.15
C HIS A 235 8.52 3.98 9.63
N ARG A 236 8.68 5.09 8.89
CA ARG A 236 9.99 5.68 8.54
C ARG A 236 10.24 7.04 9.17
N GLU A 237 9.20 7.87 9.36
CA GLU A 237 9.34 9.28 9.77
C GLU A 237 8.82 9.59 11.19
N ASP A 238 8.30 8.60 11.91
CA ASP A 238 7.75 8.69 13.27
C ASP A 238 6.61 9.72 13.44
N ALA A 239 5.91 10.09 12.37
CA ALA A 239 4.74 10.97 12.45
C ALA A 239 3.55 10.26 13.12
N TYR A 240 2.50 11.03 13.42
CA TYR A 240 1.22 10.54 13.96
C TYR A 240 1.28 9.81 15.32
N ALA A 241 2.38 9.93 16.06
CA ALA A 241 2.52 9.45 17.45
C ALA A 241 1.37 9.90 18.39
N HIS A 242 0.70 11.01 18.10
CA HIS A 242 -0.42 11.53 18.89
C HIS A 242 -1.74 10.77 18.68
N LEU A 243 -1.83 9.89 17.67
CA LEU A 243 -2.96 8.99 17.42
C LEU A 243 -2.67 7.56 17.88
N MET A 244 -1.40 7.15 17.94
CA MET A 244 -0.98 5.80 18.31
C MET A 244 -1.22 5.52 19.80
N SER A 245 -1.70 4.31 20.08
CA SER A 245 -1.78 3.70 21.41
C SER A 245 -0.48 2.94 21.73
N GLU A 246 -0.30 2.52 22.99
CA GLU A 246 0.83 1.66 23.39
C GLU A 246 0.90 0.37 22.56
N HIS A 247 -0.26 -0.22 22.26
CA HIS A 247 -0.36 -1.43 21.44
C HIS A 247 0.10 -1.22 20.00
N ASP A 248 -0.18 -0.05 19.41
CA ASP A 248 0.31 0.26 18.07
C ASP A 248 1.84 0.31 18.04
N TYR A 249 2.49 0.87 19.06
CA TYR A 249 3.94 0.90 19.13
C TYR A 249 4.55 -0.50 19.17
N GLU A 250 3.95 -1.42 19.92
CA GLU A 250 4.38 -2.82 19.95
C GLU A 250 4.21 -3.50 18.59
N MET A 251 3.09 -3.26 17.91
CA MET A 251 2.81 -3.87 16.62
C MET A 251 3.59 -3.26 15.46
N PHE A 252 3.97 -1.98 15.53
CA PHE A 252 4.76 -1.32 14.50
C PHE A 252 6.19 -1.87 14.41
N GLU A 253 6.69 -2.57 15.43
CA GLU A 253 7.93 -3.33 15.31
C GLU A 253 7.82 -4.46 14.27
N TRP A 254 6.63 -5.04 14.08
CA TRP A 254 6.38 -6.00 12.99
C TRP A 254 6.29 -5.31 11.62
N VAL A 255 5.64 -4.15 11.54
CA VAL A 255 5.57 -3.35 10.31
C VAL A 255 6.96 -2.96 9.83
N LYS A 256 7.80 -2.43 10.73
CA LYS A 256 9.20 -2.10 10.45
C LYS A 256 10.03 -3.32 10.07
N LYS A 257 9.74 -4.48 10.65
CA LYS A 257 10.43 -5.75 10.33
C LYS A 257 10.03 -6.29 8.95
N PHE A 258 8.80 -6.06 8.51
CA PHE A 258 8.32 -6.46 7.19
C PHE A 258 8.85 -5.56 6.07
N ASN A 259 8.89 -4.25 6.30
CA ASN A 259 9.19 -3.25 5.27
C ASN A 259 10.47 -3.51 4.43
N PRO A 260 11.60 -4.00 4.98
CA PRO A 260 12.76 -4.36 4.17
C PRO A 260 12.52 -5.51 3.17
N TYR A 261 11.66 -6.47 3.52
CA TYR A 261 11.32 -7.59 2.62
C TYR A 261 10.46 -7.12 1.45
N ASP A 262 9.50 -6.25 1.72
CA ASP A 262 8.68 -5.61 0.69
C ASP A 262 9.57 -4.80 -0.29
N LEU A 263 10.42 -3.92 0.24
CA LEU A 263 11.20 -2.99 -0.59
C LEU A 263 12.43 -3.58 -1.29
N TYR A 264 13.18 -4.43 -0.62
CA TYR A 264 14.55 -4.76 -1.04
C TYR A 264 14.74 -6.23 -1.42
N SER A 265 13.67 -7.03 -1.48
CA SER A 265 13.74 -8.44 -1.89
C SER A 265 13.81 -8.65 -3.40
N LYS A 266 13.70 -7.57 -4.21
CA LYS A 266 13.81 -7.62 -5.67
C LYS A 266 15.14 -8.29 -6.08
N SER A 267 15.03 -9.45 -6.72
CA SER A 267 16.17 -10.29 -7.10
C SER A 267 16.25 -10.45 -8.62
N PRO A 268 17.46 -10.41 -9.22
CA PRO A 268 17.63 -10.68 -10.65
C PRO A 268 17.36 -12.15 -11.01
N LYS A 269 17.24 -13.05 -10.02
CA LYS A 269 16.83 -14.44 -10.23
C LYS A 269 15.35 -14.58 -9.87
N PRO A 270 14.43 -14.60 -10.85
CA PRO A 270 13.01 -14.67 -10.57
C PRO A 270 12.63 -16.02 -9.94
N PRO A 271 11.62 -16.06 -9.05
CA PRO A 271 11.10 -17.30 -8.48
C PRO A 271 10.47 -18.19 -9.56
N VAL A 272 10.67 -19.50 -9.47
CA VAL A 272 10.04 -20.46 -10.40
C VAL A 272 8.65 -20.82 -9.87
N ILE A 273 7.61 -20.18 -10.40
CA ILE A 273 6.22 -20.32 -9.90
C ILE A 273 5.79 -21.79 -9.82
N SER A 274 6.10 -22.62 -10.83
CA SER A 274 5.69 -24.03 -10.84
C SER A 274 6.30 -24.86 -9.71
N GLU A 275 7.46 -24.46 -9.19
CA GLU A 275 8.11 -25.14 -8.06
C GLU A 275 7.55 -24.65 -6.72
N LEU A 276 7.14 -23.39 -6.65
CA LEU A 276 6.66 -22.75 -5.42
C LEU A 276 5.16 -22.91 -5.20
N LYS A 277 4.37 -22.99 -6.27
CA LYS A 277 2.90 -23.03 -6.21
C LYS A 277 2.35 -24.05 -5.20
N PRO A 278 2.80 -25.32 -5.16
CA PRO A 278 2.28 -26.28 -4.19
C PRO A 278 2.49 -25.86 -2.73
N TYR A 279 3.66 -25.27 -2.41
CA TYR A 279 3.96 -24.79 -1.05
C TYR A 279 3.03 -23.64 -0.65
N TYR A 280 2.79 -22.68 -1.55
CA TYR A 280 1.95 -21.53 -1.27
C TYR A 280 0.46 -21.88 -1.28
N GLU A 281 0.01 -22.85 -2.08
CA GLU A 281 -1.35 -23.40 -2.01
C GLU A 281 -1.62 -24.07 -0.66
N ASP A 282 -0.67 -24.89 -0.17
CA ASP A 282 -0.75 -25.50 1.18
C ASP A 282 -0.75 -24.42 2.29
N LEU A 283 0.07 -23.38 2.13
CA LEU A 283 0.15 -22.28 3.09
C LEU A 283 -1.13 -21.44 3.11
N ILE A 284 -1.70 -21.13 1.94
CA ILE A 284 -3.02 -20.50 1.83
C ILE A 284 -4.06 -21.37 2.53
N ALA A 285 -4.13 -22.66 2.22
CA ALA A 285 -5.14 -23.57 2.77
C ALA A 285 -5.05 -23.71 4.31
N LYS A 286 -3.87 -23.46 4.89
CA LYS A 286 -3.67 -23.44 6.33
C LYS A 286 -4.35 -22.25 7.02
N TYR A 287 -4.37 -21.07 6.40
CA TYR A 287 -4.78 -19.82 7.03
C TYR A 287 -6.08 -19.25 6.48
N LEU A 288 -6.26 -19.28 5.17
CA LEU A 288 -7.31 -18.57 4.45
C LEU A 288 -8.40 -19.54 3.98
N PRO A 289 -9.63 -19.04 3.74
CA PRO A 289 -10.70 -19.85 3.19
C PRO A 289 -10.36 -20.32 1.76
N ALA A 290 -11.01 -21.40 1.32
CA ALA A 290 -10.81 -21.94 -0.02
C ALA A 290 -11.12 -20.94 -1.14
N THR A 291 -12.07 -20.03 -0.90
CA THR A 291 -12.40 -18.90 -1.77
C THR A 291 -12.47 -17.61 -0.96
N ILE A 292 -12.10 -16.51 -1.60
CA ILE A 292 -12.27 -15.15 -1.07
C ILE A 292 -13.22 -14.37 -1.96
N ARG A 293 -13.92 -13.44 -1.33
CA ARG A 293 -14.79 -12.48 -1.99
C ARG A 293 -14.05 -11.15 -2.12
N LEU A 294 -13.97 -10.64 -3.34
CA LEU A 294 -13.40 -9.35 -3.72
C LEU A 294 -14.52 -8.32 -3.91
#